data_AF-A0A6B8RKS1-F1
#
_entry.id   AF-A0A6B8RKS1-F1
#
_cell.length_a   1.000
_cell.length_b   1.000
_cell.length_c   1.000
_cell.angle_alpha   90.00
_cell.angle_beta   90.00
_cell.angle_gamma   90.00
#
_symmetry.space_group_name_H-M   'P 1'
#
loop_
_entity.id
_entity.type
_entity.pdbx_description
1 polymer ?
#
loop_
_entity_poly.entity_id
_entity_poly.type
_entity_poly.pdbx_seq_one_letter_code
_entity_poly.pdbx_strand_id
1 'polypeptide(L)'
;MNRAIFKQFQLAASNEEYNELQNLFAHGGYSLFSQLLEGLKEYLVTCDDNMIEQAQLLISKGREIVPQPAVISPSWEKVWGEMERLIFHKSEALRSIPLADREGEWQVIMDNPYTNEGITCYPALTFSDAAYLYAYFRKDLRKNEYIRLQKIINVVMSHGE
;
A
#
# COMPACT_ATOMS: atom_id res chain seq x y z
N MET A 1 9.24 12.20 10.77
CA MET A 1 8.00 11.46 11.08
C MET A 1 8.30 10.40 12.12
N ASN A 2 7.46 10.26 13.15
CA ASN A 2 7.76 9.45 14.33
C ASN A 2 7.57 7.95 14.05
N ARG A 3 8.60 7.30 13.49
CA ARG A 3 8.64 5.84 13.23
C ARG A 3 8.53 4.98 14.50
N ALA A 4 8.56 5.58 15.70
CA ALA A 4 8.56 4.87 16.96
C ALA A 4 7.27 4.06 17.18
N ILE A 5 6.10 4.63 16.88
CA ILE A 5 4.82 3.94 17.12
C ILE A 5 4.66 2.71 16.24
N PHE A 6 5.01 2.82 14.95
CA PHE A 6 4.95 1.67 14.04
C PHE A 6 5.93 0.56 14.46
N LYS A 7 7.14 0.93 14.89
CA LYS A 7 8.11 -0.04 15.39
C LYS A 7 7.63 -0.74 16.67
N GLN A 8 7.07 0.00 17.62
CA GLN A 8 6.47 -0.56 18.83
C GLN A 8 5.32 -1.50 18.47
N PHE A 9 4.44 -1.07 17.56
CA PHE A 9 3.36 -1.88 17.03
C PHE A 9 3.87 -3.17 16.38
N GLN A 10 4.94 -3.12 15.59
CA GLN A 10 5.49 -4.31 14.93
C GLN A 10 6.08 -5.29 15.94
N LEU A 11 6.73 -4.80 16.99
CA LEU A 11 7.44 -5.63 17.98
C LEU A 11 6.54 -6.21 19.07
N ALA A 12 5.38 -5.61 19.36
CA ALA A 12 4.49 -6.09 20.41
C ALA A 12 4.09 -7.56 20.17
N ALA A 13 4.33 -8.43 21.13
CA ALA A 13 4.06 -9.87 21.02
C ALA A 13 3.31 -10.44 22.23
N SER A 14 3.29 -9.70 23.33
CA SER A 14 2.61 -10.10 24.57
C SER A 14 1.24 -9.46 24.71
N ASN A 15 0.36 -10.10 25.48
CA ASN A 15 -0.96 -9.55 25.81
C ASN A 15 -0.87 -8.19 26.51
N GLU A 16 0.17 -7.97 27.32
CA GLU A 16 0.40 -6.70 28.01
C GLU A 16 0.68 -5.57 27.01
N GLU A 17 1.61 -5.77 26.07
CA GLU A 17 1.92 -4.79 25.03
C GLU A 17 0.72 -4.52 24.11
N TYR A 18 -0.11 -5.55 23.84
CA TYR A 18 -1.36 -5.37 23.09
C TYR A 18 -2.35 -4.47 23.82
N ASN A 19 -2.55 -4.69 25.12
CA ASN A 19 -3.42 -3.86 25.94
C ASN A 19 -2.90 -2.43 26.06
N GLU A 20 -1.58 -2.25 26.19
CA GLU A 20 -0.94 -0.93 26.18
C GLU A 20 -1.19 -0.20 24.87
N LEU A 21 -1.00 -0.86 23.73
CA LEU A 21 -1.27 -0.26 22.41
C LEU A 21 -2.74 0.08 22.23
N GLN A 22 -3.67 -0.79 22.64
CA GLN A 22 -5.11 -0.52 22.58
C GLN A 22 -5.46 0.74 23.39
N ASN A 23 -4.98 0.83 24.63
CA ASN A 23 -5.17 2.00 25.47
C ASN A 23 -4.55 3.26 24.85
N LEU A 24 -3.35 3.13 24.28
CA LEU A 24 -2.65 4.22 23.63
C LEU A 24 -3.43 4.75 22.42
N PHE A 25 -3.95 3.89 21.55
CA PHE A 25 -4.75 4.31 20.40
C PHE A 25 -6.15 4.84 20.80
N ALA A 26 -6.75 4.33 21.86
CA ALA A 26 -8.02 4.84 22.38
C ALA A 26 -7.92 6.30 22.84
N HIS A 27 -6.75 6.74 23.32
CA HIS A 27 -6.53 8.10 23.85
C HIS A 27 -5.61 8.98 22.98
N GLY A 28 -4.87 8.39 22.05
CA GLY A 28 -3.89 9.10 21.20
C GLY A 28 -4.50 9.88 20.03
N GLY A 29 -5.79 9.64 19.74
CA GLY A 29 -6.55 10.37 18.73
C GLY A 29 -6.01 10.25 17.31
N TYR A 30 -6.36 11.22 16.48
CA TYR A 30 -6.09 11.20 15.03
C TYR A 30 -4.61 11.05 14.68
N SER A 31 -3.75 11.90 15.25
CA SER A 31 -2.33 11.97 14.85
C SER A 31 -1.61 10.64 15.07
N LEU A 32 -1.88 9.97 16.19
CA LEU A 32 -1.23 8.69 16.51
C LEU A 32 -1.65 7.59 15.54
N PHE A 33 -2.95 7.47 15.25
CA PHE A 33 -3.43 6.47 14.31
C PHE A 33 -2.96 6.77 12.88
N SER A 34 -2.94 8.03 12.46
CA SER A 34 -2.38 8.44 11.17
C SER A 34 -0.93 7.99 11.02
N GLN A 35 -0.10 8.14 12.06
CA GLN A 35 1.30 7.69 12.04
C GLN A 35 1.43 6.17 11.93
N LEU A 36 0.55 5.41 12.57
CA LEU A 36 0.50 3.95 12.39
C LEU A 36 0.18 3.61 10.92
N LEU A 37 -0.85 4.24 10.34
CA LEU A 37 -1.26 3.99 8.97
C LEU A 37 -0.17 4.38 7.97
N GLU A 38 0.55 5.47 8.20
CA GLU A 38 1.72 5.88 7.41
C GLU A 38 2.83 4.83 7.49
N GLY A 39 3.17 4.35 8.69
CA GLY A 39 4.17 3.29 8.86
C GLY A 39 3.79 2.00 8.13
N LEU A 40 2.51 1.61 8.19
CA LEU A 40 2.00 0.47 7.42
C LEU A 40 2.11 0.70 5.91
N LYS A 41 1.80 1.90 5.41
CA LYS A 41 1.96 2.24 3.98
C LYS A 41 3.43 2.17 3.56
N GLU A 42 4.34 2.75 4.33
CA GLU A 42 5.79 2.67 4.06
C GLU A 42 6.28 1.22 4.01
N TYR A 43 5.81 0.37 4.94
CA TYR A 43 6.09 -1.06 4.93
C TYR A 43 5.55 -1.74 3.65
N LEU A 44 4.33 -1.41 3.25
CA LEU A 44 3.70 -1.97 2.05
C LEU A 44 4.35 -1.50 0.74
N VAL A 45 4.98 -0.33 0.68
CA VAL A 45 5.75 0.12 -0.49
C VAL A 45 6.95 -0.80 -0.73
N THR A 46 7.66 -1.17 0.35
CA THR A 46 8.89 -1.98 0.28
C THR A 46 8.66 -3.49 0.38
N CYS A 47 7.43 -3.91 0.70
CA CYS A 47 7.05 -5.31 0.86
C CYS A 47 7.29 -6.15 -0.42
N ASP A 48 8.11 -7.20 -0.30
CA ASP A 48 8.37 -8.23 -1.33
C ASP A 48 7.61 -9.54 -1.04
N ASP A 49 7.84 -10.59 -1.83
CA ASP A 49 7.15 -11.88 -1.69
C ASP A 49 7.30 -12.49 -0.29
N ASN A 50 8.46 -12.33 0.35
CA ASN A 50 8.74 -12.90 1.67
C ASN A 50 8.07 -12.10 2.79
N MET A 51 7.69 -10.86 2.51
CA MET A 51 7.09 -9.95 3.48
C MET A 51 5.55 -9.95 3.43
N ILE A 52 4.92 -10.58 2.43
CA ILE A 52 3.45 -10.54 2.23
C ILE A 52 2.70 -11.13 3.43
N GLU A 53 3.11 -12.30 3.93
CA GLU A 53 2.46 -12.94 5.08
C GLU A 53 2.57 -12.05 6.33
N GLN A 54 3.77 -11.51 6.58
CA GLN A 54 3.99 -10.57 7.68
C GLN A 54 3.14 -9.30 7.52
N ALA A 55 2.98 -8.78 6.30
CA ALA A 55 2.11 -7.64 6.03
C ALA A 55 0.66 -7.94 6.40
N GLN A 56 0.15 -9.12 6.04
CA GLN A 56 -1.21 -9.56 6.39
C GLN A 56 -1.39 -9.63 7.90
N LEU A 57 -0.43 -10.24 8.62
CA LEU A 57 -0.43 -10.31 10.08
C LEU A 57 -0.46 -8.93 10.73
N LEU A 58 0.33 -7.97 10.22
CA LEU A 58 0.33 -6.60 10.71
C LEU A 58 -1.02 -5.91 10.50
N ILE A 59 -1.72 -6.14 9.38
CA ILE A 59 -3.06 -5.58 9.17
C ILE A 59 -4.10 -6.23 10.09
N SER A 60 -4.06 -7.55 10.24
CA SER A 60 -4.93 -8.26 11.18
C SER A 60 -4.74 -7.75 12.62
N LYS A 61 -3.49 -7.60 13.05
CA LYS A 61 -3.14 -7.02 14.34
C LYS A 61 -3.65 -5.58 14.49
N GLY A 62 -3.51 -4.76 13.44
CA GLY A 62 -4.02 -3.38 13.43
C GLY A 62 -5.52 -3.34 13.68
N ARG A 63 -6.27 -4.25 13.04
CA ARG A 63 -7.72 -4.41 13.22
C ARG A 63 -8.09 -4.87 14.63
N GLU A 64 -7.31 -5.74 15.25
CA GLU A 64 -7.56 -6.17 16.64
C GLU A 64 -7.31 -5.04 17.66
N ILE A 65 -6.27 -4.24 17.44
CA ILE A 65 -5.90 -3.14 18.33
C ILE A 65 -6.84 -1.94 18.15
N VAL A 66 -7.26 -1.64 16.92
CA VAL A 66 -8.19 -0.55 16.60
C VAL A 66 -9.34 -1.10 15.75
N PRO A 67 -10.35 -1.77 16.37
CA PRO A 67 -11.42 -2.42 15.64
C PRO A 67 -12.42 -1.45 15.00
N GLN A 68 -12.55 -0.24 15.57
CA GLN A 68 -13.48 0.79 15.09
C GLN A 68 -12.75 2.12 14.81
N PRO A 69 -11.90 2.18 13.78
CA PRO A 69 -11.11 3.38 13.45
C PRO A 69 -12.00 4.59 13.09
N ALA A 70 -13.25 4.34 12.67
CA ALA A 70 -14.28 5.35 12.44
C ALA A 70 -14.55 6.26 13.66
N VAL A 71 -14.37 5.74 14.89
CA VAL A 71 -14.52 6.51 16.13
C VAL A 71 -13.45 7.59 16.26
N ILE A 72 -12.25 7.32 15.74
CA ILE A 72 -11.16 8.30 15.70
C ILE A 72 -11.37 9.29 14.54
N SER A 73 -11.73 8.77 13.36
CA SER A 73 -12.12 9.58 12.21
C SER A 73 -13.06 8.80 11.27
N PRO A 74 -14.21 9.37 10.87
CA PRO A 74 -15.10 8.74 9.89
C PRO A 74 -14.41 8.37 8.57
N SER A 75 -13.36 9.10 8.18
CA SER A 75 -12.57 8.82 6.98
C SER A 75 -11.87 7.46 6.99
N TRP A 76 -11.73 6.82 8.16
CA TRP A 76 -11.07 5.53 8.31
C TRP A 76 -12.02 4.35 8.46
N GLU A 77 -13.32 4.53 8.26
CA GLU A 77 -14.32 3.46 8.35
C GLU A 77 -13.91 2.18 7.59
N LYS A 78 -13.29 2.34 6.42
CA LYS A 78 -12.91 1.24 5.53
C LYS A 78 -11.41 0.94 5.50
N VAL A 79 -10.61 1.62 6.33
CA VAL A 79 -9.15 1.64 6.18
C VAL A 79 -8.52 0.25 6.20
N TRP A 80 -8.99 -0.65 7.08
CA TRP A 80 -8.47 -2.02 7.15
C TRP A 80 -8.80 -2.83 5.91
N GLY A 81 -10.03 -2.73 5.41
CA GLY A 81 -10.43 -3.39 4.17
C GLY A 81 -9.70 -2.85 2.95
N GLU A 82 -9.38 -1.55 2.92
CA GLU A 82 -8.57 -0.95 1.87
C GLU A 82 -7.12 -1.46 1.89
N MET A 83 -6.52 -1.58 3.08
CA MET A 83 -5.17 -2.14 3.23
C MET A 83 -5.11 -3.62 2.84
N GLU A 84 -6.12 -4.41 3.20
CA GLU A 84 -6.23 -5.81 2.78
C GLU A 84 -6.32 -5.96 1.26
N ARG A 85 -7.14 -5.14 0.59
CA ARG A 85 -7.21 -5.12 -0.88
C ARG A 85 -5.89 -4.70 -1.52
N LEU A 86 -5.20 -3.74 -0.92
CA LEU A 86 -3.89 -3.30 -1.39
C LEU A 86 -2.86 -4.45 -1.30
N ILE A 87 -2.80 -5.17 -0.18
CA ILE A 87 -1.93 -6.35 -0.05
C ILE A 87 -2.31 -7.42 -1.06
N PHE A 88 -3.60 -7.70 -1.23
CA PHE A 88 -4.08 -8.69 -2.18
C PHE A 88 -3.61 -8.37 -3.62
N HIS A 89 -3.84 -7.16 -4.10
CA HIS A 89 -3.44 -6.78 -5.45
C HIS A 89 -1.92 -6.69 -5.61
N LYS A 90 -1.18 -6.27 -4.57
CA LYS A 90 0.29 -6.27 -4.62
C LYS A 90 0.82 -7.69 -4.72
N SER A 91 0.29 -8.62 -3.92
CA SER A 91 0.62 -10.06 -3.97
C SER A 91 0.32 -10.68 -5.33
N GLU A 92 -0.79 -10.29 -5.98
CA GLU A 92 -1.07 -10.72 -7.37
C GLU A 92 0.00 -10.21 -8.35
N ALA A 93 0.39 -8.94 -8.25
CA ALA A 93 1.40 -8.35 -9.14
C ALA A 93 2.77 -9.03 -8.97
N LEU A 94 3.20 -9.23 -7.72
CA LEU A 94 4.43 -9.96 -7.40
C LEU A 94 4.40 -11.37 -8.00
N ARG A 95 3.34 -12.15 -7.77
CA ARG A 95 3.23 -13.53 -8.28
C ARG A 95 3.15 -13.62 -9.81
N SER A 96 2.63 -12.59 -10.47
CA SER A 96 2.44 -12.59 -11.92
C SER A 96 3.73 -12.38 -12.70
N ILE A 97 4.76 -11.81 -12.08
CA ILE A 97 6.05 -11.51 -12.73
C ILE A 97 7.16 -12.32 -12.04
N PRO A 98 7.85 -13.24 -12.74
CA PRO A 98 8.96 -14.01 -12.18
C PRO A 98 10.07 -13.11 -11.62
N LEU A 99 10.73 -13.54 -10.55
CA LEU A 99 11.77 -12.74 -9.89
C LEU A 99 12.88 -12.27 -10.85
N ALA A 100 13.28 -13.14 -11.79
CA ALA A 100 14.30 -12.84 -12.80
C ALA A 100 13.91 -11.72 -13.77
N ASP A 101 12.62 -11.45 -13.95
CA ASP A 101 12.11 -10.46 -14.89
C ASP A 101 11.83 -9.09 -14.26
N ARG A 102 11.98 -8.96 -12.94
CA ARG A 102 11.58 -7.75 -12.19
C ARG A 102 12.59 -6.62 -12.25
N GLU A 103 13.86 -6.91 -12.51
CA GLU A 103 14.90 -5.88 -12.60
C GLU A 103 14.67 -4.96 -13.81
N GLY A 104 14.89 -3.67 -13.63
CA GLY A 104 14.76 -2.64 -14.68
C GLY A 104 13.71 -1.60 -14.35
N GLU A 105 13.36 -0.80 -15.36
CA GLU A 105 12.38 0.27 -15.23
C GLU A 105 10.96 -0.24 -15.49
N TRP A 106 10.04 0.21 -14.64
CA TRP A 106 8.62 -0.09 -14.72
C TRP A 106 7.79 1.18 -14.80
N GLN A 107 6.57 1.02 -15.33
CA GLN A 107 5.56 2.07 -15.33
C GLN A 107 4.18 1.51 -14.98
N VAL A 108 3.34 2.38 -14.41
CA VAL A 108 1.91 2.14 -14.22
C VAL A 108 1.12 3.08 -15.11
N ILE A 109 0.25 2.53 -15.96
CA ILE A 109 -0.59 3.30 -16.87
C ILE A 109 -2.06 3.10 -16.47
N MET A 110 -2.80 4.20 -16.37
CA MET A 110 -4.25 4.21 -16.14
C MET A 110 -4.93 4.97 -17.26
N ASP A 111 -6.04 4.42 -17.74
CA ASP A 111 -6.80 5.00 -18.84
C ASP A 111 -8.27 4.58 -18.76
N ASN A 112 -9.13 5.41 -19.35
CA ASN A 112 -10.55 5.16 -19.54
C ASN A 112 -10.88 5.41 -21.02
N PRO A 113 -10.98 4.35 -21.85
CA PRO A 113 -11.16 4.48 -23.29
C PRO A 113 -12.52 5.08 -23.69
N TYR A 114 -13.40 5.33 -22.72
CA TYR A 114 -14.73 5.89 -22.91
C TYR A 114 -14.85 7.34 -22.46
N THR A 115 -13.76 7.98 -22.01
CA THR A 115 -13.73 9.41 -21.67
C THR A 115 -12.67 10.13 -22.51
N ASN A 116 -12.78 11.45 -22.57
CA ASN A 116 -11.73 12.30 -23.15
C ASN A 116 -10.69 12.70 -22.08
N GLU A 117 -10.68 12.02 -20.94
CA GLU A 117 -9.67 12.27 -19.90
C GLU A 117 -8.30 11.77 -20.39
N GLY A 118 -7.24 12.45 -19.97
CA GLY A 118 -5.88 12.07 -20.37
C GLY A 118 -5.45 10.75 -19.73
N ILE A 119 -4.65 9.97 -20.47
CA ILE A 119 -3.96 8.80 -19.93
C ILE A 119 -3.01 9.26 -18.83
N THR A 120 -3.10 8.65 -17.65
CA THR A 120 -2.16 8.89 -16.55
C THR A 120 -1.05 7.84 -16.60
N CYS A 121 0.21 8.29 -16.57
CA CYS A 121 1.37 7.42 -16.55
C CYS A 121 2.29 7.79 -15.37
N TYR A 122 2.73 6.76 -14.64
CA TYR A 122 3.75 6.84 -13.60
C TYR A 122 5.00 6.10 -14.10
N PRO A 123 5.97 6.78 -14.75
CA PRO A 123 7.17 6.16 -15.32
C PRO A 123 8.31 6.08 -14.30
N ALA A 124 9.46 5.53 -14.72
CA ALA A 124 10.71 5.53 -13.93
C ALA A 124 10.61 4.85 -12.56
N LEU A 125 9.81 3.78 -12.44
CA LEU A 125 9.61 3.05 -11.18
C LEU A 125 10.49 1.81 -11.10
N THR A 126 10.87 1.44 -9.88
CA THR A 126 11.29 0.06 -9.61
C THR A 126 10.08 -0.87 -9.66
N PHE A 127 10.29 -2.19 -9.82
CA PHE A 127 9.17 -3.13 -9.79
C PHE A 127 8.38 -3.07 -8.47
N SER A 128 9.05 -2.91 -7.32
CA SER A 128 8.36 -2.86 -6.02
C SER A 128 7.44 -1.65 -5.92
N ASP A 129 7.92 -0.49 -6.35
CA ASP A 129 7.14 0.75 -6.36
C ASP A 129 5.98 0.66 -7.35
N ALA A 130 6.24 0.13 -8.54
CA ALA A 130 5.22 -0.08 -9.56
C ALA A 130 4.15 -1.07 -9.12
N ALA A 131 4.53 -2.18 -8.47
CA ALA A 131 3.59 -3.15 -7.91
C ALA A 131 2.73 -2.53 -6.79
N TYR A 132 3.32 -1.68 -5.94
CA TYR A 132 2.57 -0.94 -4.92
C TYR A 132 1.58 0.05 -5.54
N LEU A 133 2.02 0.90 -6.49
CA LEU A 133 1.15 1.87 -7.16
C LEU A 133 0.05 1.17 -7.96
N TYR A 134 0.38 0.10 -8.67
CA TYR A 134 -0.59 -0.74 -9.34
C TYR A 134 -1.68 -1.23 -8.37
N ALA A 135 -1.29 -1.78 -7.22
CA ALA A 135 -2.24 -2.23 -6.20
C ALA A 135 -3.06 -1.09 -5.59
N TYR A 136 -2.42 0.05 -5.33
CA TYR A 136 -3.04 1.26 -4.79
C TYR A 136 -4.15 1.79 -5.69
N PHE A 137 -3.92 1.88 -6.99
CA PHE A 137 -4.93 2.36 -7.93
C PHE A 137 -5.97 1.28 -8.27
N ARG A 138 -5.56 0.00 -8.36
CA ARG A 138 -6.46 -1.10 -8.71
C ARG A 138 -7.61 -1.26 -7.71
N LYS A 139 -7.40 -0.94 -6.43
CA LYS A 139 -8.44 -1.04 -5.39
C LYS A 139 -9.67 -0.15 -5.65
N ASP A 140 -9.48 0.95 -6.36
CA ASP A 140 -10.50 1.98 -6.63
C ASP A 140 -10.87 2.08 -8.13
N LEU A 141 -10.41 1.12 -8.95
CA LEU A 141 -10.60 1.12 -10.40
C LEU A 141 -12.09 0.98 -10.78
N ARG A 142 -12.60 1.88 -11.62
CA ARG A 142 -13.98 1.83 -12.11
C ARG A 142 -14.14 0.79 -13.22
N LYS A 143 -15.37 0.35 -13.48
CA LYS A 143 -15.68 -0.70 -14.47
C LYS A 143 -15.14 -0.44 -15.89
N ASN A 144 -15.03 0.83 -16.27
CA ASN A 144 -14.61 1.26 -17.60
C ASN A 144 -13.15 1.71 -17.63
N GLU A 145 -12.47 1.72 -16.49
CA GLU A 145 -11.06 2.05 -16.39
C GLU A 145 -10.24 0.77 -16.50
N TYR A 146 -9.04 0.89 -17.05
CA TYR A 146 -8.04 -0.17 -16.98
C TYR A 146 -6.73 0.35 -16.42
N ILE A 147 -5.99 -0.56 -15.82
CA ILE A 147 -4.67 -0.31 -15.27
C ILE A 147 -3.68 -1.33 -15.81
N ARG A 148 -2.50 -0.88 -16.23
CA ARG A 148 -1.41 -1.73 -16.72
C ARG A 148 -0.18 -1.53 -15.86
N LEU A 149 0.45 -2.64 -15.50
CA LEU A 149 1.80 -2.68 -14.95
C LEU A 149 2.73 -3.15 -16.07
N GLN A 150 3.70 -2.34 -16.47
CA GLN A 150 4.50 -2.60 -17.66
C GLN A 150 5.99 -2.37 -17.40
N LYS A 151 6.82 -3.31 -17.85
CA LYS A 151 8.27 -3.16 -17.90
C LYS A 151 8.69 -2.40 -19.17
N ILE A 152 9.57 -1.42 -19.01
CA ILE A 152 10.20 -0.70 -20.12
C ILE A 152 11.43 -1.48 -20.58
N ILE A 153 11.46 -1.83 -21.87
CA ILE A 153 12.59 -2.53 -22.48
C ILE A 153 13.48 -1.56 -23.26
N ASN A 154 12.87 -0.68 -24.06
CA ASN A 154 13.56 0.31 -24.86
C ASN A 154 12.92 1.68 -24.62
N VAL A 155 13.76 2.72 -24.49
CA VAL A 155 13.32 4.11 -24.35
C VAL A 155 14.12 5.00 -25.29
N VAL A 156 13.43 5.93 -25.96
CA VAL A 156 14.06 7.00 -26.75
C VAL A 156 13.66 8.32 -26.08
N MET A 157 14.66 9.12 -25.71
CA MET A 157 14.45 10.39 -25.02
C MET A 157 15.21 11.49 -25.76
N SER A 158 14.50 12.57 -26.08
CA SER A 158 15.06 13.78 -26.68
C SER A 158 14.60 14.98 -25.86
N HIS A 159 15.45 15.99 -25.73
CA HIS A 159 15.11 17.25 -25.07
C HIS A 159 14.79 18.31 -26.12
N GLY A 160 13.87 19.22 -25.81
CA GLY A 160 13.61 20.38 -26.67
C GLY A 160 14.79 21.36 -26.65
N GLU A 161 15.08 21.96 -27.81
CA GLU A 161 16.04 23.07 -27.95
C GLU A 161 15.44 24.40 -27.48
#